data_AF-A0A1G2YY15-F1
#
_entry.id   AF-A0A1G2YY15-F1
#
_cell.length_a   1.000
_cell.length_b   1.000
_cell.length_c   1.000
_cell.angle_alpha   90.00
_cell.angle_beta   90.00
_cell.angle_gamma   90.00
#
_symmetry.space_group_name_H-M   'P 1'
#
loop_
_entity.id
_entity.type
_entity.pdbx_description
1 polymer ?
#
loop_
_entity_poly.entity_id
_entity_poly.type
_entity_poly.pdbx_seq_one_letter_code
_entity_poly.pdbx_strand_id
1 'polypeptide(L)'
;MMAISRRRFLQIGGVGTVGAVTGFSALLFARPTLKHYLAEPDLPGSATGPLDEATMRVLEATTTALIDMPVEIKHYQDFFRWRSQNVPGYKGLYERFAAAANEASAQSGTPFADGNTAAQRTVLTRCFRAGNAGGELRKARAGLFDREWLLYDRYILREILDLFARTDGWVKIGYETWPGEHRGLYTYTQPPDLTQGPKSGPTKVGPGEDRP
;
A
#
# COMPACT_ATOMS: atom_id res chain seq x y z
N MET A 1 2.43 -20.11 32.30
CA MET A 1 1.80 -20.03 30.95
C MET A 1 0.29 -19.94 31.15
N MET A 2 -0.31 -18.76 30.97
CA MET A 2 -1.76 -18.56 31.08
C MET A 2 -2.33 -18.30 29.69
N ALA A 3 -3.24 -19.17 29.26
CA ALA A 3 -4.00 -19.03 28.02
C ALA A 3 -5.07 -17.95 28.19
N ILE A 4 -4.91 -16.82 27.49
CA ILE A 4 -5.91 -15.74 27.46
C ILE A 4 -7.05 -16.18 26.53
N SER A 5 -8.23 -16.39 27.13
CA SER A 5 -9.47 -16.81 26.48
C SER A 5 -10.00 -15.76 25.50
N ARG A 6 -10.32 -16.20 24.28
CA ARG A 6 -10.81 -15.41 23.12
C ARG A 6 -12.11 -14.62 23.34
N ARG A 7 -12.76 -14.73 24.51
CA ARG A 7 -14.09 -14.15 24.77
C ARG A 7 -14.10 -12.72 25.34
N ARG A 8 -12.97 -12.15 25.76
CA ARG A 8 -12.95 -10.79 26.37
C ARG A 8 -12.56 -9.64 25.43
N PHE A 9 -12.29 -9.90 24.16
CA PHE A 9 -11.89 -8.84 23.21
C PHE A 9 -13.07 -8.05 22.61
N LEU A 10 -14.33 -8.45 22.85
CA LEU A 10 -15.52 -7.81 22.28
C LEU A 10 -16.28 -6.87 23.25
N GLN A 11 -15.72 -6.57 24.43
CA GLN A 11 -16.41 -5.77 25.45
C GLN A 11 -15.89 -4.32 25.61
N ILE A 12 -14.98 -3.86 24.77
CA ILE A 12 -14.58 -2.44 24.73
C ILE A 12 -15.27 -1.78 23.53
N GLY A 13 -16.60 -1.74 23.60
CA GLY A 13 -17.47 -1.05 22.66
C GLY A 13 -18.53 -0.31 23.45
N GLY A 14 -18.27 0.96 23.75
CA GLY A 14 -19.25 1.82 24.40
C GLY A 14 -18.62 3.03 25.07
N VAL A 15 -18.78 4.20 24.44
CA VAL A 15 -19.08 5.52 25.04
C VAL A 15 -18.93 6.56 23.91
N GLY A 16 -20.01 7.26 23.58
CA GLY A 16 -19.98 8.41 22.68
C GLY A 16 -21.24 8.66 21.85
N THR A 17 -22.42 8.72 22.47
CA THR A 17 -23.64 9.32 21.88
C THR A 17 -23.66 10.82 22.14
N VAL A 18 -23.88 11.68 21.13
CA VAL A 18 -24.82 12.83 21.17
C VAL A 18 -25.19 13.26 19.73
N GLY A 19 -26.49 13.33 19.42
CA GLY A 19 -27.03 14.41 18.58
C GLY A 19 -27.63 14.07 17.20
N ALA A 20 -28.96 14.19 17.15
CA ALA A 20 -29.84 14.60 16.03
C ALA A 20 -30.71 13.52 15.38
N VAL A 21 -31.93 13.41 15.92
CA VAL A 21 -33.13 12.84 15.31
C VAL A 21 -33.83 13.95 14.54
N THR A 22 -33.81 13.89 13.21
CA THR A 22 -34.83 14.45 12.29
C THR A 22 -34.53 14.00 10.86
N GLY A 23 -35.46 13.26 10.22
CA GLY A 23 -35.41 12.99 8.77
C GLY A 23 -35.50 11.53 8.31
N PHE A 24 -36.23 10.66 9.01
CA PHE A 24 -36.34 9.24 8.63
C PHE A 24 -37.26 8.96 7.41
N SER A 25 -37.95 9.96 6.86
CA SER A 25 -38.93 9.76 5.79
C SER A 25 -38.36 9.86 4.36
N ALA A 26 -37.12 10.33 4.16
CA ALA A 26 -36.50 10.43 2.84
C ALA A 26 -35.71 9.17 2.42
N LEU A 27 -35.44 8.25 3.36
CA LEU A 27 -34.53 7.12 3.17
C LEU A 27 -35.10 5.95 2.34
N LEU A 28 -36.43 5.89 2.17
CA LEU A 28 -37.06 4.81 1.39
C LEU A 28 -37.14 5.09 -0.11
N PHE A 29 -37.00 6.35 -0.54
CA PHE A 29 -36.95 6.73 -1.97
C PHE A 29 -35.53 6.82 -2.54
N ALA A 30 -34.49 6.74 -1.71
CA ALA A 30 -33.09 6.88 -2.13
C ALA A 30 -32.39 5.56 -2.54
N ARG A 31 -33.05 4.40 -2.41
CA ARG A 31 -32.42 3.10 -2.69
C ARG A 31 -31.91 2.90 -4.13
N PRO A 32 -32.61 3.32 -5.20
CA PRO A 32 -32.07 3.18 -6.56
C PRO A 32 -30.95 4.19 -6.83
N THR A 33 -31.01 5.40 -6.27
CA THR A 33 -29.96 6.42 -6.41
C THR A 33 -28.68 6.03 -5.65
N LEU A 34 -28.78 5.46 -4.46
CA LEU A 34 -27.64 4.98 -3.67
C LEU A 34 -26.80 3.93 -4.42
N LYS A 35 -27.41 3.05 -5.23
CA LYS A 35 -26.66 2.10 -6.06
C LYS A 35 -25.81 2.78 -7.14
N HIS A 36 -26.24 3.92 -7.69
CA HIS A 36 -25.42 4.71 -8.61
C HIS A 36 -24.32 5.50 -7.89
N TYR A 37 -24.54 5.91 -6.64
CA TYR A 37 -23.49 6.55 -5.82
C TYR A 37 -22.49 5.55 -5.21
N LEU A 38 -22.89 4.29 -5.06
CA LEU A 38 -22.03 3.16 -4.69
C LEU A 38 -21.44 2.45 -5.92
N ALA A 39 -21.84 2.84 -7.13
CA ALA A 39 -21.18 2.37 -8.34
C ALA A 39 -19.73 2.85 -8.27
N GLU A 40 -18.84 1.90 -8.43
CA GLU A 40 -17.42 2.12 -8.41
C GLU A 40 -17.04 3.29 -9.33
N PRO A 41 -16.34 4.31 -8.84
CA PRO A 41 -16.03 5.47 -9.66
C PRO A 41 -15.03 5.05 -10.73
N ASP A 42 -15.43 5.15 -12.00
CA ASP A 42 -14.55 4.92 -13.14
C ASP A 42 -13.53 6.06 -13.26
N LEU A 43 -12.33 5.72 -13.75
CA LEU A 43 -11.34 6.75 -14.09
C LEU A 43 -11.84 7.56 -15.29
N PRO A 44 -11.87 8.90 -15.20
CA PRO A 44 -12.12 9.72 -16.37
C PRO A 44 -10.99 9.52 -17.37
N GLY A 45 -11.35 9.24 -18.63
CA GLY A 45 -10.39 9.10 -19.72
C GLY A 45 -9.64 10.41 -19.94
N SER A 46 -8.41 10.49 -19.44
CA SER A 46 -7.48 11.60 -19.69
C SER A 46 -6.25 11.12 -20.44
N ALA A 47 -5.53 12.06 -21.04
CA ALA A 47 -4.34 11.76 -21.84
C ALA A 47 -3.28 11.00 -21.04
N THR A 48 -2.61 10.06 -21.70
CA THR A 48 -1.41 9.42 -21.17
C THR A 48 -0.20 10.35 -21.33
N GLY A 49 0.88 10.05 -20.60
CA GLY A 49 2.15 10.77 -20.76
C GLY A 49 3.05 10.65 -19.54
N PRO A 50 4.23 11.29 -19.59
CA PRO A 50 5.16 11.30 -18.47
C PRO A 50 4.58 12.08 -17.29
N LEU A 51 4.95 11.65 -16.08
CA LEU A 51 4.71 12.37 -14.83
C LEU A 51 5.84 13.38 -14.60
N ASP A 52 5.49 14.53 -14.02
CA ASP A 52 6.49 15.46 -13.52
C ASP A 52 7.19 14.91 -12.26
N GLU A 53 8.35 15.47 -11.94
CA GLU A 53 9.17 15.02 -10.81
C GLU A 53 8.50 15.24 -9.45
N ALA A 54 7.71 16.31 -9.29
CA ALA A 54 7.04 16.61 -8.02
C ALA A 54 5.93 15.59 -7.72
N THR A 55 5.14 15.23 -8.73
CA THR A 55 4.13 14.18 -8.68
C THR A 55 4.77 12.84 -8.35
N MET A 56 5.89 12.49 -9.00
CA MET A 56 6.63 11.25 -8.71
C MET A 56 7.10 11.22 -7.25
N ARG A 57 7.68 12.31 -6.73
CA ARG A 57 8.11 12.40 -5.32
C ARG A 57 6.96 12.19 -4.34
N VAL A 58 5.75 12.69 -4.64
CA VAL A 58 4.57 12.45 -3.79
C VAL A 58 4.14 10.98 -3.82
N LEU A 59 4.20 10.30 -4.97
CA LEU A 59 3.89 8.88 -5.08
C LEU A 59 4.92 8.00 -4.34
N GLU A 60 6.21 8.36 -4.40
CA GLU A 60 7.28 7.69 -3.65
C GLU A 60 7.11 7.85 -2.14
N ALA A 61 6.85 9.08 -1.69
CA ALA A 61 6.56 9.37 -0.30
C ALA A 61 5.31 8.62 0.19
N THR A 62 4.27 8.55 -0.65
CA THR A 62 3.07 7.77 -0.36
C THR A 62 3.38 6.28 -0.20
N THR A 63 4.16 5.72 -1.12
CA THR A 63 4.57 4.30 -1.09
C THR A 63 5.35 3.98 0.19
N THR A 64 6.35 4.81 0.50
CA THR A 64 7.18 4.67 1.71
C THR A 64 6.34 4.77 2.99
N ALA A 65 5.45 5.77 3.04
CA ALA A 65 4.58 5.98 4.19
C ALA A 65 3.59 4.83 4.38
N LEU A 66 3.09 4.25 3.28
CA LEU A 66 2.09 3.20 3.31
C LEU A 66 2.66 1.84 3.73
N ILE A 67 3.83 1.47 3.20
CA ILE A 67 4.42 0.14 3.43
C ILE A 67 5.14 0.08 4.78
N ASP A 68 5.68 1.20 5.27
CA ASP A 68 6.39 1.29 6.57
C ASP A 68 7.59 0.34 6.71
N MET A 69 8.20 -0.05 5.59
CA MET A 69 9.33 -0.97 5.57
C MET A 69 10.28 -0.60 4.43
N PRO A 70 11.56 -1.02 4.48
CA PRO A 70 12.46 -0.88 3.35
C PRO A 70 11.90 -1.64 2.13
N VAL A 71 11.77 -0.93 1.01
CA VAL A 71 11.34 -1.47 -0.29
C VAL A 71 12.24 -0.93 -1.39
N GLU A 72 12.34 -1.65 -2.49
CA GLU A 72 13.03 -1.13 -3.68
C GLU A 72 12.13 -0.12 -4.41
N ILE A 73 12.31 1.16 -4.09
CA ILE A 73 11.44 2.25 -4.58
C ILE A 73 11.39 2.33 -6.12
N LYS A 74 12.45 1.86 -6.80
CA LYS A 74 12.56 1.84 -8.26
C LYS A 74 11.43 1.01 -8.90
N HIS A 75 11.02 -0.11 -8.30
CA HIS A 75 9.90 -0.92 -8.82
C HIS A 75 8.60 -0.12 -8.89
N TYR A 76 8.34 0.71 -7.87
CA TYR A 76 7.16 1.54 -7.79
C TYR A 76 7.23 2.71 -8.77
N GLN A 77 8.40 3.34 -8.91
CA GLN A 77 8.63 4.37 -9.92
C GLN A 77 8.36 3.83 -11.34
N ASP A 78 8.91 2.66 -11.68
CA ASP A 78 8.73 2.03 -12.99
C ASP A 78 7.26 1.67 -13.22
N PHE A 79 6.57 1.16 -12.19
CA PHE A 79 5.14 0.92 -12.21
C PHE A 79 4.33 2.19 -12.51
N PHE A 80 4.56 3.29 -11.79
CA PHE A 80 3.84 4.55 -12.00
C PHE A 80 4.13 5.18 -13.37
N ARG A 81 5.39 5.12 -13.83
CA ARG A 81 5.78 5.57 -15.17
C ARG A 81 5.05 4.76 -16.24
N TRP A 82 5.09 3.43 -16.14
CA TRP A 82 4.41 2.57 -17.10
C TRP A 82 2.91 2.83 -17.14
N ARG A 83 2.25 2.93 -15.98
CA ARG A 83 0.80 3.19 -15.90
C ARG A 83 0.41 4.53 -16.51
N SER A 84 1.10 5.61 -16.14
CA SER A 84 0.81 6.96 -16.65
C SER A 84 1.02 7.09 -18.16
N GLN A 85 1.99 6.37 -18.71
CA GLN A 85 2.31 6.41 -20.15
C GLN A 85 1.45 5.48 -21.00
N ASN A 86 0.97 4.36 -20.44
CA ASN A 86 0.31 3.31 -21.23
C ASN A 86 -1.19 3.15 -20.93
N VAL A 87 -1.69 3.70 -19.81
CA VAL A 87 -3.07 3.49 -19.37
C VAL A 87 -3.79 4.83 -19.26
N PRO A 88 -4.83 5.09 -20.09
CA PRO A 88 -5.59 6.33 -20.05
C PRO A 88 -6.14 6.61 -18.64
N GLY A 89 -6.16 7.88 -18.26
CA GLY A 89 -6.65 8.30 -16.95
C GLY A 89 -5.59 8.39 -15.85
N TYR A 90 -4.57 7.51 -15.86
CA TYR A 90 -3.63 7.37 -14.72
C TYR A 90 -2.77 8.61 -14.51
N LYS A 91 -2.30 9.23 -15.58
CA LYS A 91 -1.51 10.46 -15.48
C LYS A 91 -2.26 11.54 -14.69
N GLY A 92 -3.47 11.89 -15.14
CA GLY A 92 -4.28 12.91 -14.47
C GLY A 92 -4.72 12.48 -13.07
N LEU A 93 -4.93 11.19 -12.82
CA LEU A 93 -5.22 10.67 -11.48
C LEU A 93 -4.05 10.94 -10.52
N TYR A 94 -2.82 10.61 -10.93
CA TYR A 94 -1.63 10.82 -10.10
C TYR A 94 -1.35 12.29 -9.83
N GLU A 95 -1.49 13.16 -10.84
CA GLU A 95 -1.32 14.61 -10.68
C GLU A 95 -2.36 15.19 -9.71
N ARG A 96 -3.64 14.81 -9.85
CA ARG A 96 -4.70 15.26 -8.91
C ARG A 96 -4.48 14.74 -7.50
N PHE A 97 -4.04 13.48 -7.35
CA PHE A 97 -3.68 12.94 -6.05
C PHE A 97 -2.53 13.73 -5.41
N ALA A 98 -1.48 14.03 -6.18
CA ALA A 98 -0.34 14.80 -5.68
C ALA A 98 -0.75 16.20 -5.21
N ALA A 99 -1.61 16.88 -5.97
CA ALA A 99 -2.19 18.16 -5.58
C ALA A 99 -3.02 18.05 -4.28
N ALA A 100 -3.92 17.06 -4.20
CA ALA A 100 -4.78 16.84 -3.03
C ALA A 100 -3.98 16.47 -1.77
N ALA A 101 -2.91 15.67 -1.91
CA ALA A 101 -2.02 15.31 -0.81
C ALA A 101 -1.26 16.54 -0.29
N ASN A 102 -0.75 17.39 -1.19
CA ASN A 102 -0.08 18.63 -0.83
C ASN A 102 -1.03 19.63 -0.16
N GLU A 103 -2.26 19.78 -0.67
CA GLU A 103 -3.29 20.62 -0.05
C GLU A 103 -3.65 20.11 1.36
N ALA A 104 -3.82 18.80 1.52
CA ALA A 104 -4.08 18.20 2.83
C ALA A 104 -2.91 18.38 3.81
N SER A 105 -1.67 18.40 3.29
CA SER A 105 -0.44 18.65 4.06
C SER A 105 -0.20 20.13 4.35
N ALA A 106 -0.88 21.05 3.65
CA ALA A 106 -0.70 22.50 3.84
C ALA A 106 -0.98 22.95 5.29
N GLN A 107 -1.84 22.23 6.02
CA GLN A 107 -2.11 22.46 7.44
C GLN A 107 -0.87 22.26 8.33
N SER A 108 0.10 21.47 7.87
CA SER A 108 1.38 21.23 8.55
C SER A 108 2.50 22.16 8.09
N GLY A 109 2.24 23.04 7.10
CA GLY A 109 3.20 24.03 6.61
C GLY A 109 4.32 23.46 5.72
N THR A 110 4.29 22.17 5.39
CA THR A 110 5.27 21.52 4.52
C THR A 110 4.58 20.77 3.38
N PRO A 111 5.19 20.73 2.17
CA PRO A 111 4.75 19.84 1.11
C PRO A 111 4.69 18.39 1.60
N PHE A 112 3.77 17.60 1.05
CA PHE A 112 3.53 16.23 1.51
C PHE A 112 4.78 15.35 1.40
N ALA A 113 5.50 15.44 0.28
CA ALA A 113 6.68 14.64 0.02
C ALA A 113 7.86 14.96 0.95
N ASP A 114 7.89 16.17 1.52
CA ASP A 114 8.93 16.62 2.45
C ASP A 114 8.53 16.42 3.93
N GLY A 115 7.27 16.06 4.17
CA GLY A 115 6.78 15.75 5.52
C GLY A 115 7.40 14.48 6.10
N ASN A 116 7.36 14.34 7.41
CA ASN A 116 7.73 13.08 8.05
C ASN A 116 6.67 11.99 7.79
N THR A 117 7.05 10.73 7.96
CA THR A 117 6.19 9.57 7.69
C THR A 117 4.88 9.59 8.48
N ALA A 118 4.88 10.11 9.73
CA ALA A 118 3.68 10.19 10.55
C ALA A 118 2.68 11.24 10.01
N ALA A 119 3.17 12.39 9.55
CA ALA A 119 2.36 13.42 8.91
C ALA A 119 1.78 12.92 7.58
N GLN A 120 2.60 12.25 6.77
CA GLN A 120 2.17 11.61 5.52
C GLN A 120 1.05 10.59 5.79
N ARG A 121 1.22 9.71 6.78
CA ARG A 121 0.17 8.75 7.19
C ARG A 121 -1.12 9.41 7.65
N THR A 122 -1.03 10.56 8.31
CA THR A 122 -2.20 11.31 8.78
C THR A 122 -3.02 11.84 7.60
N VAL A 123 -2.37 12.27 6.53
CA VAL A 123 -3.03 12.63 5.27
C VAL A 123 -3.63 11.38 4.61
N LEU A 124 -2.86 10.29 4.50
CA LEU A 124 -3.32 9.04 3.86
C LEU A 124 -4.47 8.35 4.61
N THR A 125 -4.57 8.53 5.93
CA THR A 125 -5.71 8.00 6.70
C THR A 125 -7.03 8.64 6.29
N ARG A 126 -7.04 9.83 5.68
CA ARG A 126 -8.24 10.41 5.07
C ARG A 126 -8.75 9.54 3.92
N CYS A 127 -7.86 9.00 3.08
CA CYS A 127 -8.20 8.05 2.00
C CYS A 127 -8.91 6.80 2.57
N PHE A 128 -8.31 6.18 3.60
CA PHE A 128 -8.85 4.95 4.19
C PHE A 128 -10.18 5.16 4.92
N ARG A 129 -10.38 6.32 5.55
CA ARG A 129 -11.63 6.65 6.26
C ARG A 129 -12.80 6.89 5.29
N ALA A 130 -12.53 7.43 4.10
CA ALA A 130 -13.54 7.53 3.05
C ALA A 130 -14.01 6.14 2.61
N GLY A 131 -13.07 5.20 2.40
CA GLY A 131 -13.38 3.81 1.99
C GLY A 131 -14.05 2.94 3.06
N ASN A 132 -13.67 3.12 4.33
CA ASN A 132 -14.15 2.30 5.46
C ASN A 132 -15.30 2.94 6.27
N ALA A 133 -16.01 3.91 5.70
CA ALA A 133 -17.09 4.59 6.39
C ALA A 133 -18.21 3.60 6.78
N GLY A 134 -18.33 3.28 8.08
CA GLY A 134 -19.37 2.41 8.62
C GLY A 134 -20.75 3.09 8.55
N GLY A 135 -21.75 2.37 8.00
CA GLY A 135 -23.14 2.82 7.87
C GLY A 135 -23.48 3.47 6.52
N GLU A 136 -24.68 3.20 5.99
CA GLU A 136 -25.10 3.65 4.64
C GLU A 136 -25.10 5.17 4.47
N LEU A 137 -25.49 5.92 5.50
CA LEU A 137 -25.52 7.39 5.46
C LEU A 137 -24.11 8.01 5.35
N ARG A 138 -23.13 7.36 5.99
CA ARG A 138 -21.73 7.77 5.97
C ARG A 138 -21.05 7.40 4.65
N LYS A 139 -21.42 6.25 4.07
CA LYS A 139 -21.02 5.87 2.70
C LYS A 139 -21.61 6.81 1.64
N ALA A 140 -22.88 7.22 1.78
CA ALA A 140 -23.50 8.19 0.89
C ALA A 140 -22.80 9.56 0.99
N ARG A 141 -22.47 10.02 2.21
CA ARG A 141 -21.72 11.26 2.42
C ARG A 141 -20.29 11.19 1.85
N ALA A 142 -19.59 10.08 2.07
CA ALA A 142 -18.26 9.86 1.49
C ALA A 142 -18.32 9.77 -0.05
N GLY A 143 -19.36 9.15 -0.62
CA GLY A 143 -19.56 9.09 -2.06
C GLY A 143 -19.91 10.44 -2.71
N LEU A 144 -20.50 11.38 -1.94
CA LEU A 144 -20.87 12.72 -2.42
C LEU A 144 -19.76 13.77 -2.23
N PHE A 145 -19.02 13.72 -1.12
CA PHE A 145 -18.02 14.75 -0.78
C PHE A 145 -16.57 14.27 -0.88
N ASP A 146 -16.31 12.96 -0.80
CA ASP A 146 -14.97 12.36 -0.80
C ASP A 146 -14.75 11.40 -2.00
N ARG A 147 -15.51 11.58 -3.09
CA ARG A 147 -15.46 10.68 -4.26
C ARG A 147 -14.05 10.55 -4.86
N GLU A 148 -13.28 11.63 -4.86
CA GLU A 148 -11.89 11.61 -5.31
C GLU A 148 -10.99 10.79 -4.39
N TRP A 149 -11.17 10.88 -3.07
CA TRP A 149 -10.41 10.08 -2.11
C TRP A 149 -10.71 8.58 -2.24
N LEU A 150 -11.93 8.21 -2.63
CA LEU A 150 -12.27 6.83 -3.00
C LEU A 150 -11.54 6.36 -4.26
N LEU A 151 -11.40 7.23 -5.27
CA LEU A 151 -10.59 6.95 -6.45
C LEU A 151 -9.12 6.73 -6.07
N TYR A 152 -8.57 7.57 -5.18
CA TYR A 152 -7.18 7.44 -4.73
C TYR A 152 -6.95 6.17 -3.91
N ASP A 153 -7.86 5.79 -3.01
CA ASP A 153 -7.78 4.49 -2.31
C ASP A 153 -7.71 3.34 -3.30
N ARG A 154 -8.63 3.32 -4.27
CA ARG A 154 -8.77 2.20 -5.21
C ARG A 154 -7.61 2.08 -6.18
N TYR A 155 -7.26 3.17 -6.86
CA TYR A 155 -6.38 3.15 -8.02
C TYR A 155 -4.94 3.59 -7.72
N ILE A 156 -4.66 3.98 -6.47
CA ILE A 156 -3.31 4.32 -6.03
C ILE A 156 -2.94 3.43 -4.84
N LEU A 157 -3.62 3.58 -3.70
CA LEU A 157 -3.18 2.92 -2.46
C LEU A 157 -3.29 1.40 -2.53
N ARG A 158 -4.42 0.87 -3.02
CA ARG A 158 -4.57 -0.58 -3.20
C ARG A 158 -3.62 -1.15 -4.26
N GLU A 159 -3.34 -0.41 -5.33
CA GLU A 159 -2.39 -0.85 -6.35
C GLU A 159 -0.96 -0.92 -5.79
N ILE A 160 -0.56 0.05 -4.96
CA ILE A 160 0.71 -0.01 -4.23
C ILE A 160 0.79 -1.24 -3.35
N LEU A 161 -0.28 -1.53 -2.59
CA LEU A 161 -0.32 -2.70 -1.70
C LEU A 161 -0.35 -4.03 -2.49
N ASP A 162 -1.07 -4.09 -3.61
CA ASP A 162 -1.11 -5.26 -4.48
C ASP A 162 0.24 -5.51 -5.16
N LEU A 163 0.91 -4.45 -5.61
CA LEU A 163 2.28 -4.54 -6.13
C LEU A 163 3.22 -5.05 -5.05
N PHE A 164 3.20 -4.44 -3.86
CA PHE A 164 3.99 -4.87 -2.72
C PHE A 164 3.77 -6.36 -2.39
N ALA A 165 2.52 -6.81 -2.33
CA ALA A 165 2.19 -8.21 -2.06
C ALA A 165 2.72 -9.19 -3.13
N ARG A 166 2.94 -8.71 -4.36
CA ARG A 166 3.46 -9.50 -5.48
C ARG A 166 4.97 -9.38 -5.66
N THR A 167 5.61 -8.36 -5.11
CA THR A 167 7.06 -8.12 -5.17
C THR A 167 7.71 -8.27 -3.79
N ASP A 168 8.00 -7.16 -3.11
CA ASP A 168 8.78 -7.05 -1.88
C ASP A 168 8.16 -7.85 -0.71
N GLY A 169 6.85 -8.09 -0.74
CA GLY A 169 6.13 -8.91 0.23
C GLY A 169 6.65 -10.35 0.29
N TRP A 170 7.05 -10.93 -0.84
CA TRP A 170 7.65 -12.27 -0.88
C TRP A 170 9.04 -12.29 -0.24
N VAL A 171 9.86 -11.31 -0.58
CA VAL A 171 11.19 -11.16 0.02
C VAL A 171 11.06 -10.99 1.54
N LYS A 172 10.06 -10.23 1.98
CA LYS A 172 9.83 -9.99 3.39
C LYS A 172 9.44 -11.23 4.19
N ILE A 173 8.69 -12.16 3.61
CA ILE A 173 8.32 -13.42 4.29
C ILE A 173 9.41 -14.51 4.17
N GLY A 174 10.60 -14.15 3.65
CA GLY A 174 11.78 -15.00 3.67
C GLY A 174 12.13 -15.68 2.34
N TYR A 175 11.48 -15.30 1.24
CA TYR A 175 11.93 -15.73 -0.09
C TYR A 175 13.14 -14.90 -0.52
N GLU A 176 14.01 -15.49 -1.34
CA GLU A 176 15.19 -14.80 -1.87
C GLU A 176 14.80 -13.73 -2.91
N THR A 177 13.81 -14.04 -3.74
CA THR A 177 13.27 -13.18 -4.81
C THR A 177 11.77 -13.44 -4.99
N TRP A 178 11.04 -12.51 -5.61
CA TRP A 178 9.60 -12.69 -5.88
C TRP A 178 9.34 -13.59 -7.10
N PRO A 179 8.14 -14.20 -7.23
CA PRO A 179 7.82 -15.06 -8.35
C PRO A 179 7.93 -14.35 -9.71
N GLY A 180 8.70 -14.94 -10.63
CA GLY A 180 8.93 -14.39 -11.98
C GLY A 180 10.26 -13.67 -12.13
N GLU A 181 10.91 -13.30 -11.03
CA GLU A 181 12.30 -12.88 -11.06
C GLU A 181 13.22 -14.11 -11.16
N HIS A 182 14.35 -13.96 -11.82
CA HIS A 182 15.29 -15.05 -12.05
C HIS A 182 15.92 -15.48 -10.72
N ARG A 183 15.42 -16.59 -10.16
CA ARG A 183 15.89 -17.21 -8.91
C ARG A 183 17.31 -17.75 -9.04
N GLY A 184 18.34 -16.90 -9.08
CA GLY A 184 19.74 -17.32 -8.94
C GLY A 184 20.21 -18.49 -9.83
N LEU A 185 19.49 -18.87 -10.89
CA LEU A 185 19.85 -19.98 -11.77
C LEU A 185 21.09 -19.66 -12.61
N TYR A 186 21.48 -18.38 -12.66
CA TYR A 186 22.76 -17.94 -13.19
C TYR A 186 23.95 -18.47 -12.39
N THR A 187 23.79 -18.66 -11.08
CA THR A 187 24.81 -19.31 -10.23
C THR A 187 25.01 -20.78 -10.58
N TYR A 188 24.05 -21.41 -11.27
CA TYR A 188 24.16 -22.78 -11.79
C TYR A 188 24.60 -22.85 -13.26
N THR A 189 24.61 -21.73 -13.99
CA THR A 189 25.14 -21.67 -15.36
C THR A 189 26.60 -21.21 -15.41
N GLN A 190 27.14 -20.69 -14.31
CA GLN A 190 28.59 -20.62 -14.16
C GLN A 190 29.11 -22.06 -13.95
N PRO A 191 30.01 -22.57 -14.83
CA PRO A 191 30.68 -23.84 -14.57
C PRO A 191 31.36 -23.75 -13.20
N PRO A 192 31.38 -24.83 -12.41
CA PRO A 192 32.06 -24.83 -11.13
C PRO A 192 33.48 -24.29 -11.34
N ASP A 193 33.85 -23.28 -10.56
CA ASP A 193 35.18 -22.71 -10.63
C ASP A 193 36.18 -23.78 -10.16
N LEU A 194 36.72 -24.53 -11.12
CA LEU A 194 37.70 -25.60 -10.90
C LEU A 194 39.02 -25.05 -10.33
N THR A 195 39.18 -23.73 -10.21
CA THR A 195 40.34 -23.11 -9.54
C THR A 195 40.19 -23.05 -8.02
N GLN A 196 38.97 -23.20 -7.49
CA GLN A 196 38.78 -23.48 -6.06
C GLN A 196 39.03 -24.97 -5.83
N GLY A 197 40.31 -25.30 -5.64
CA GLY A 197 40.74 -26.62 -5.18
C GLY A 197 39.91 -27.07 -3.97
N PRO A 198 39.74 -28.40 -3.78
CA PRO A 198 38.89 -28.94 -2.73
C PRO A 198 39.25 -28.28 -1.41
N LYS A 199 38.29 -27.57 -0.80
CA LYS A 199 38.42 -27.11 0.58
C LYS A 199 38.69 -28.35 1.42
N SER A 200 39.94 -28.52 1.81
CA SER A 200 40.40 -29.53 2.75
C SER A 200 39.56 -29.35 4.00
N GLY A 201 38.55 -30.21 4.14
CA GLY A 201 37.77 -30.30 5.36
C GLY A 201 38.72 -30.58 6.53
N PRO A 202 38.41 -30.10 7.74
CA PRO A 202 39.23 -30.38 8.91
C PRO A 202 39.29 -31.89 9.12
N THR A 203 40.50 -32.44 8.97
CA THR A 203 40.83 -33.80 9.37
C THR A 203 40.39 -33.99 10.82
N LYS A 204 39.35 -34.80 11.04
CA LYS A 204 39.04 -35.33 12.37
C LYS A 204 40.24 -36.17 12.82
N VAL A 205 41.09 -35.58 13.64
CA VAL A 205 42.07 -36.32 14.44
C VAL A 205 41.25 -37.13 15.44
N GLY A 206 41.25 -38.46 15.28
CA GLY A 206 40.58 -39.39 16.18
C GLY A 206 41.17 -39.34 17.59
N PRO A 207 40.41 -39.77 18.61
CA PRO A 207 40.89 -39.80 19.98
C PRO A 207 41.97 -40.88 20.12
N GLY A 208 43.16 -40.46 20.57
CA GLY A 208 44.21 -41.36 21.00
C GLY A 208 43.75 -42.16 22.21
N GLU A 209 43.69 -43.47 22.01
CA GLU A 209 43.36 -44.49 22.98
C GLU A 209 44.67 -44.89 23.69
N ASP A 210 44.95 -44.27 24.84
CA ASP A 210 46.06 -44.65 25.72
C ASP A 210 45.52 -45.52 26.89
N ARG A 211 45.78 -46.82 26.79
CA ARG A 211 45.95 -47.80 27.89
C ARG A 211 46.86 -48.92 27.34
N PRO A 212 47.69 -49.58 28.15
CA PRO A 212 47.61 -49.79 29.61
C PRO A 212 48.67 -49.09 30.46
#